data_AF-A0A8E0IRT0-F1
#
_entry.id   AF-A0A8E0IRT0-F1
#
_cell.length_a   1.000
_cell.length_b   1.000
_cell.length_c   1.000
_cell.angle_alpha   90.00
_cell.angle_beta   90.00
_cell.angle_gamma   90.00
#
_symmetry.space_group_name_H-M   'P 1'
#
loop_
_entity.id
_entity.type
_entity.pdbx_description
1 polymer ?
#
loop_
_entity_poly.entity_id
_entity_poly.type
_entity_poly.pdbx_seq_one_letter_code
_entity_poly.pdbx_strand_id
1 'polypeptide(L)' 'MKIYFANALFSHADFNYNAQLAAQIRRALPDVDMYVPQE' A
#
# COMPACT_ATOMS: atom_id res chain seq x y z
N MET A 1 11.75 7.69 4.28
CA MET A 1 12.21 6.28 4.15
C MET A 1 11.50 5.63 2.97
N LYS A 2 12.14 4.76 2.18
CA LYS A 2 11.47 4.11 1.04
C LYS A 2 10.96 2.71 1.41
N ILE A 3 9.71 2.39 1.05
CA ILE A 3 9.10 1.08 1.28
C ILE A 3 8.52 0.53 -0.02
N TYR A 4 8.71 -0.77 -0.25
CA TYR A 4 8.02 -1.54 -1.28
C TYR A 4 6.88 -2.32 -0.62
N PHE A 5 5.64 -2.09 -1.04
CA PHE A 5 4.47 -2.79 -0.52
C PHE A 5 4.29 -4.13 -1.25
N ALA A 6 4.82 -5.21 -0.66
CA ALA A 6 4.71 -6.56 -1.20
C ALA A 6 3.47 -7.28 -0.65
N ASN A 7 2.43 -7.43 -1.47
CA ASN A 7 1.30 -8.30 -1.17
C ASN A 7 0.71 -8.89 -2.47
N ALA A 8 -0.17 -9.89 -2.35
CA ALA A 8 -0.99 -10.33 -3.47
C ALA A 8 -1.77 -9.14 -4.07
N LEU A 9 -2.00 -9.18 -5.39
CA LEU A 9 -2.71 -8.14 -6.15
C LEU A 9 -3.49 -8.77 -7.32
N PHE A 10 -4.14 -9.91 -7.09
CA PHE A 10 -4.78 -10.67 -8.16
C PHE A 10 -6.31 -10.64 -8.08
N SER A 11 -6.87 -10.57 -6.88
CA SER A 11 -8.31 -10.49 -6.66
C SER A 11 -8.74 -9.06 -6.31
N HIS A 12 -10.01 -8.74 -6.55
CA HIS A 12 -10.60 -7.46 -6.10
C HIS A 12 -10.47 -7.25 -4.59
N ALA A 13 -10.51 -8.34 -3.80
CA ALA A 13 -10.31 -8.28 -2.37
C ALA A 13 -8.89 -7.80 -2.02
N ASP A 14 -7.87 -8.33 -2.72
CA ASP A 14 -6.48 -7.92 -2.55
C ASP A 14 -6.30 -6.43 -2.87
N PHE A 15 -6.86 -5.97 -3.99
CA PHE A 15 -6.78 -4.56 -4.40
C PHE A 15 -7.38 -3.63 -3.34
N ASN A 16 -8.58 -3.97 -2.86
CA ASN A 16 -9.27 -3.19 -1.84
C ASN A 16 -8.50 -3.15 -0.52
N TYR A 17 -7.97 -4.29 -0.09
CA TYR A 17 -7.18 -4.40 1.14
C TYR A 17 -5.90 -3.57 1.04
N ASN A 18 -5.15 -3.72 -0.06
CA ASN A 18 -3.90 -3.00 -0.31
C ASN A 18 -4.13 -1.48 -0.31
N ALA A 19 -5.18 -1.00 -0.98
CA ALA A 19 -5.51 0.42 -1.02
C ALA A 19 -5.86 0.97 0.38
N GLN A 20 -6.66 0.23 1.16
CA GLN A 20 -7.04 0.63 2.51
C GLN A 20 -5.83 0.69 3.46
N LEU A 21 -4.97 -0.34 3.43
CA LEU A 21 -3.79 -0.39 4.27
C LEU A 21 -2.75 0.66 3.85
N ALA A 22 -2.53 0.84 2.55
CA ALA A 22 -1.64 1.87 2.03
C ALA A 22 -2.05 3.28 2.51
N ALA A 23 -3.35 3.59 2.48
CA ALA A 23 -3.87 4.86 2.99
C ALA A 23 -3.71 5.02 4.51
N GLN A 24 -3.75 3.93 5.27
CA GLN A 24 -3.48 3.98 6.72
C GLN A 24 -1.99 4.22 7.00
N ILE A 25 -1.10 3.53 6.30
CA ILE A 25 0.35 3.68 6.44
C ILE A 25 0.78 5.11 6.13
N ARG A 26 0.32 5.68 5.00
CA ARG A 26 0.65 7.06 4.59
C ARG A 26 0.18 8.11 5.61
N ARG A 27 -0.94 7.86 6.29
CA ARG A 27 -1.44 8.74 7.37
C ARG A 27 -0.60 8.63 8.65
N ALA A 28 -0.19 7.42 9.00
CA ALA A 28 0.60 7.17 10.21
C ALA A 28 2.08 7.59 10.06
N LEU A 29 2.63 7.48 8.84
CA LEU A 29 4.03 7.70 8.51
C LEU A 29 4.14 8.63 7.29
N PRO A 30 3.91 9.95 7.44
CA PRO A 30 3.88 10.89 6.31
C PRO A 30 5.23 11.04 5.58
N ASP A 31 6.35 10.75 6.25
CA ASP A 31 7.70 10.84 5.68
C ASP A 31 8.16 9.56 4.94
N VAL A 32 7.25 8.59 4.78
CA VAL A 32 7.50 7.36 4.03
C VAL A 32 7.11 7.56 2.57
N ASP A 33 8.07 7.31 1.70
CA ASP A 33 7.89 7.19 0.25
C ASP A 33 7.60 5.72 -0.05
N MET A 34 6.32 5.39 -0.28
CA MET A 34 5.85 4.01 -0.42
C MET A 34 5.38 3.74 -1.84
N TYR A 35 6.02 2.76 -2.47
CA TYR A 35 5.62 2.20 -3.76
C TYR A 35 4.64 1.03 -3.57
N VAL A 36 3.51 1.09 -4.27
CA VAL A 36 2.47 0.05 -4.28
C VAL A 36 2.30 -0.43 -5.72
N PRO A 37 2.59 -1.70 -6.06
CA PRO A 37 2.64 -2.16 -7.45
C PRO A 37 1.35 -2.02 -8.27
N GLN A 38 0.20 -1.97 -7.60
CA GLN A 38 -1.13 -1.91 -8.21
C GLN A 38 -1.66 -0.48 -8.42
N GLU A 39 -0.91 0.55 -8.01
CA GLU A 39 -1.25 1.97 -8.20
C GLU A 39 -0.75 2.52 -9.53
#